data_AF-A0A2K6FIY0-F1
#
_entry.id   AF-A0A2K6FIY0-F1
#
_cell.length_a   1.000
_cell.length_b   1.000
_cell.length_c   1.000
_cell.angle_alpha   90.00
_cell.angle_beta   90.00
_cell.angle_gamma   90.00
#
_symmetry.space_group_name_H-M   'P 1'
#
loop_
_entity.id
_entity.type
_entity.pdbx_description
1 polymer ?
#
loop_
_entity_poly.entity_id
_entity_poly.type
_entity_poly.pdbx_seq_one_letter_code
_entity_poly.pdbx_strand_id
1 'polypeptide(L)'
;MATTAEQWVLVEMVQALYEAPAYHLILEGILILWIIRLLFSKTYKLQERSDLTVKEKEELIEEWQPEPLVPPVPKDHPALNYNIVSGPPSHNIVVNGKECINFASFNFLGLLDNPRVKAAALASLKKYGVGTCGPRGFYGTFE
;
A
#
# COMPACT_ATOMS: atom_id res chain seq x y z
N MET A 1 10.56 52.76 15.51
CA MET A 1 10.31 53.63 14.34
C MET A 1 9.47 52.89 13.29
N ALA A 2 8.30 52.37 13.68
CA ALA A 2 7.37 51.68 12.76
C ALA A 2 5.98 52.36 12.72
N THR A 3 5.73 53.36 13.56
CA THR A 3 4.37 53.85 13.85
C THR A 3 3.81 54.78 12.78
N THR A 4 4.64 55.56 12.09
CA THR A 4 4.17 56.53 11.08
C THR A 4 3.86 55.88 9.75
N ALA A 5 4.70 54.95 9.27
CA ALA A 5 4.48 54.23 8.03
C ALA A 5 3.25 53.30 8.11
N GLU A 6 3.07 52.59 9.23
CA GLU A 6 1.88 51.74 9.47
C GLU A 6 0.58 52.55 9.47
N GLN A 7 0.62 53.78 10.01
CA GLN A 7 -0.55 54.66 10.06
C GLN A 7 -0.99 55.12 8.67
N TRP A 8 -0.05 55.40 7.76
CA TRP A 8 -0.38 55.75 6.37
C TRP A 8 -0.96 54.57 5.59
N VAL A 9 -0.44 53.36 5.80
CA VAL A 9 -0.97 52.14 5.18
C VAL A 9 -2.43 51.89 5.56
N LEU A 10 -2.78 52.08 6.84
CA LEU A 10 -4.17 51.93 7.29
C LEU A 10 -5.10 53.00 6.68
N VAL A 11 -4.61 54.24 6.54
CA VAL A 11 -5.39 55.33 5.93
C VAL A 11 -5.60 55.08 4.44
N GLU A 12 -4.56 54.66 3.71
CA GLU A 12 -4.65 54.30 2.30
C GLU A 12 -5.60 53.11 2.08
N MET A 13 -5.57 52.11 2.96
CA MET A 13 -6.47 50.96 2.91
C MET A 13 -7.93 51.38 3.14
N VAL A 14 -8.20 52.27 4.10
CA VAL A 14 -9.54 52.80 4.35
C VAL A 14 -10.02 53.64 3.17
N GLN A 15 -9.15 54.46 2.57
CA GLN A 15 -9.50 55.27 1.42
C GLN A 15 -9.79 54.42 0.17
N ALA A 16 -8.99 53.39 -0.09
CA ALA A 16 -9.23 52.43 -1.16
C ALA A 16 -10.55 51.66 -0.97
N LEU A 17 -10.95 51.40 0.28
CA LEU A 17 -12.24 50.76 0.60
C LEU A 17 -13.43 51.69 0.28
N TYR A 18 -13.29 53.00 0.52
CA TYR A 18 -14.33 54.00 0.24
C TYR A 18 -14.44 54.33 -1.25
N GLU A 19 -13.32 54.31 -1.99
CA GLU A 19 -13.28 54.54 -3.43
C GLU A 19 -13.67 53.31 -4.25
N ALA A 20 -13.78 52.14 -3.61
CA ALA A 20 -14.11 50.88 -4.27
C ALA A 20 -15.57 50.86 -4.79
N PRO A 21 -15.79 50.35 -6.02
CA PRO A 21 -17.13 50.14 -6.57
C PRO A 21 -17.93 49.12 -5.74
N ALA A 22 -19.26 49.31 -5.67
CA ALA A 22 -20.16 48.50 -4.84
C ALA A 22 -20.06 46.97 -5.11
N TYR A 23 -19.81 46.56 -6.35
CA TYR A 23 -19.67 45.15 -6.71
C TYR A 23 -18.43 44.48 -6.07
N HIS A 24 -17.34 45.22 -5.89
CA HIS A 24 -16.12 44.70 -5.26
C HIS A 24 -16.36 44.43 -3.77
N LEU A 25 -17.01 45.36 -3.08
CA LEU A 25 -17.37 45.21 -1.66
C LEU A 25 -18.35 44.05 -1.42
N ILE A 26 -19.31 43.84 -2.33
CA ILE A 26 -20.24 42.70 -2.26
C ILE A 26 -19.49 41.37 -2.44
N LEU A 27 -18.60 41.27 -3.44
CA LEU A 27 -17.81 40.07 -3.69
C LEU A 27 -16.91 39.74 -2.49
N GLU A 28 -16.24 40.73 -1.94
CA GLU A 28 -15.36 40.58 -0.77
C GLU A 28 -16.15 40.14 0.47
N GLY A 29 -17.34 40.69 0.69
CA GLY A 29 -18.25 40.23 1.75
C GLY A 29 -18.67 38.76 1.60
N ILE A 30 -18.96 38.32 0.38
CA ILE A 30 -19.27 36.91 0.08
C ILE A 30 -18.06 36.01 0.34
N LEU A 31 -16.87 36.43 -0.07
CA LEU A 31 -15.63 35.68 0.16
C LEU A 31 -15.30 35.56 1.64
N ILE A 32 -15.45 36.64 2.42
CA ILE A 32 -15.25 36.62 3.88
C ILE A 32 -16.26 35.67 4.53
N LEU A 33 -17.53 35.73 4.15
CA LEU A 33 -18.55 34.78 4.62
C LEU A 33 -18.21 33.33 4.26
N TRP A 34 -17.65 33.09 3.07
CA TRP A 34 -17.25 31.77 2.63
C TRP A 34 -16.03 31.23 3.40
N ILE A 35 -15.05 32.09 3.68
CA ILE A 35 -13.89 31.77 4.52
C ILE A 35 -14.33 31.46 5.95
N ILE A 36 -15.21 32.28 6.54
CA ILE A 36 -15.79 32.02 7.87
C ILE A 36 -16.51 30.67 7.85
N ARG A 37 -17.35 30.41 6.84
CA ARG A 37 -18.03 29.12 6.70
C ARG A 37 -17.03 27.96 6.61
N LEU A 38 -15.94 28.10 5.86
CA LEU A 38 -14.93 27.04 5.73
C LEU A 38 -14.17 26.79 7.04
N LEU A 39 -13.81 27.85 7.76
CA LEU A 39 -13.13 27.76 9.07
C LEU A 39 -14.01 27.12 10.15
N PHE A 40 -15.32 27.36 10.13
CA PHE A 40 -16.27 26.77 11.09
C PHE A 40 -16.96 25.49 10.58
N SER A 41 -16.86 25.19 9.29
CA SER A 41 -17.30 23.90 8.78
C SER A 41 -16.42 22.83 9.38
N LYS A 42 -17.02 21.96 10.19
CA LYS A 42 -16.31 20.83 10.77
C LYS A 42 -15.65 20.06 9.62
N THR A 43 -14.33 19.92 9.67
CA THR A 43 -13.60 18.94 8.86
C THR A 43 -14.42 17.66 8.91
N TYR A 44 -14.79 17.16 7.74
CA TYR A 44 -15.51 15.91 7.60
C TYR A 44 -14.79 14.88 8.46
N LYS A 45 -15.42 14.50 9.58
CA LYS A 45 -14.92 13.37 10.36
C LYS A 45 -15.18 12.19 9.44
N LEU A 46 -14.11 11.61 8.86
CA LEU A 46 -14.23 10.25 8.37
C LEU A 46 -14.81 9.48 9.55
N GLN A 47 -16.04 8.96 9.41
CA GLN A 47 -16.58 8.04 10.40
C GLN A 47 -15.51 6.96 10.59
N GLU A 48 -14.80 7.01 11.71
CA GLU A 48 -14.08 5.84 12.21
C GLU A 48 -15.15 4.76 12.27
N ARG A 49 -14.91 3.68 11.53
CA ARG A 49 -15.84 2.55 11.42
C ARG A 49 -16.36 2.27 12.82
N SER A 50 -17.67 2.40 13.02
CA SER A 50 -18.31 2.10 14.30
C SER A 50 -17.82 0.74 14.79
N ASP A 51 -17.44 0.63 16.06
CA ASP A 51 -17.05 -0.64 16.65
C ASP A 51 -18.18 -1.65 16.45
N LEU A 52 -18.02 -2.54 15.47
CA LEU A 52 -19.07 -3.51 15.13
C LEU A 52 -19.33 -4.40 16.34
N THR A 53 -20.61 -4.62 16.60
CA THR A 53 -21.05 -5.59 17.59
C THR A 53 -20.59 -6.99 17.19
N VAL A 54 -20.48 -7.89 18.17
CA VAL A 54 -20.04 -9.28 17.91
C VAL A 54 -20.94 -9.97 16.88
N LYS A 55 -22.26 -9.70 16.92
CA LYS A 55 -23.25 -10.24 15.99
C LYS A 55 -23.01 -9.78 14.55
N GLU A 56 -22.78 -8.49 14.34
CA GLU A 56 -22.50 -7.96 12.99
C GLU A 56 -21.21 -8.55 12.40
N LYS A 57 -20.19 -8.81 13.23
CA LYS A 57 -18.97 -9.48 12.77
C LYS A 57 -19.23 -10.92 12.34
N GLU A 58 -20.04 -11.66 13.09
CA GLU A 58 -20.42 -13.04 12.74
C GLU A 58 -21.21 -13.08 11.44
N GLU A 59 -22.18 -12.17 11.26
CA GLU A 59 -22.95 -12.04 10.02
C GLU A 59 -22.05 -11.72 8.82
N LEU A 60 -21.09 -10.80 8.97
CA LEU A 60 -20.13 -10.48 7.91
C LEU A 60 -19.21 -11.66 7.56
N ILE A 61 -18.80 -12.45 8.55
CA ILE A 61 -17.98 -13.65 8.32
C ILE A 61 -18.79 -14.71 7.57
N GLU A 62 -20.08 -14.86 7.90
CA GLU A 62 -20.98 -15.80 7.21
C GLU A 62 -21.28 -15.36 5.78
N GLU A 63 -21.49 -14.06 5.55
CA GLU A 63 -21.74 -13.50 4.21
C GLU A 63 -20.49 -13.51 3.32
N TRP A 64 -19.30 -13.42 3.92
CA TRP A 64 -18.06 -13.28 3.15
C TRP A 64 -17.74 -14.53 2.32
N GLN A 65 -17.90 -14.39 1.01
CA GLN A 65 -17.45 -15.34 -0.01
C GLN A 65 -16.26 -14.72 -0.77
N PRO A 66 -15.03 -15.23 -0.60
CA PRO A 66 -13.89 -14.70 -1.33
C PRO A 66 -14.06 -14.96 -2.83
N GLU A 67 -13.80 -13.94 -3.63
CA GLU A 67 -13.67 -14.14 -5.06
C GLU A 67 -12.53 -15.13 -5.35
N PRO A 68 -12.72 -16.06 -6.30
CA PRO A 68 -11.65 -16.95 -6.71
C PRO A 68 -10.42 -16.15 -7.18
N LEU A 69 -9.24 -16.49 -6.67
CA LEU A 69 -7.98 -15.85 -7.05
C LEU A 69 -7.67 -15.96 -8.56
N VAL A 70 -8.28 -16.94 -9.24
CA VAL A 70 -8.08 -17.22 -10.66
C VAL A 70 -9.45 -17.56 -11.27
N PRO A 71 -9.77 -17.08 -12.49
CA PRO A 71 -10.98 -17.48 -13.18
C PRO A 71 -11.02 -19.00 -13.43
N PRO A 72 -12.22 -19.60 -13.62
CA PRO A 72 -12.34 -21.02 -13.92
C PRO A 72 -11.63 -21.35 -15.24
N VAL A 73 -10.61 -22.20 -15.17
CA VAL A 73 -9.83 -22.66 -16.32
C VAL A 73 -10.41 -24.01 -16.81
N PRO A 74 -10.57 -24.23 -18.13
CA PRO A 74 -10.94 -25.53 -18.66
C PRO A 74 -9.98 -26.64 -18.18
N LYS A 75 -10.52 -27.80 -17.80
CA LYS A 75 -9.71 -28.92 -17.27
C LYS A 75 -8.67 -29.43 -18.26
N ASP A 76 -8.95 -29.32 -19.56
CA ASP A 76 -8.07 -29.78 -20.64
C ASP A 76 -6.99 -28.75 -21.03
N HIS A 77 -6.84 -27.67 -20.26
CA HIS A 77 -5.87 -26.64 -20.58
C HIS A 77 -4.43 -27.19 -20.45
N PRO A 78 -3.57 -27.07 -21.49
CA PRO A 78 -2.22 -27.64 -21.47
C PRO A 78 -1.37 -27.21 -20.26
N ALA A 79 -1.55 -26.00 -19.74
CA ALA A 79 -0.84 -25.52 -18.56
C ALA A 79 -1.19 -26.26 -17.26
N LEU A 80 -2.29 -27.03 -17.22
CA LEU A 80 -2.64 -27.90 -16.09
C LEU A 80 -1.93 -29.26 -16.17
N ASN A 81 -1.40 -29.62 -17.34
CA ASN A 81 -0.72 -30.89 -17.59
C ASN A 81 0.81 -30.70 -17.53
N TYR A 82 1.35 -30.59 -16.32
CA TYR A 82 2.80 -30.51 -16.09
C TYR A 82 3.30 -31.65 -15.21
N ASN A 83 4.58 -32.00 -15.37
CA ASN A 83 5.23 -32.95 -14.49
C ASN A 83 5.52 -32.30 -13.14
N ILE A 84 5.10 -32.95 -12.06
CA ILE A 84 5.34 -32.48 -10.70
C ILE A 84 6.64 -33.12 -10.22
N VAL A 85 7.62 -32.28 -9.90
CA VAL A 85 8.86 -32.70 -9.24
C VAL A 85 8.67 -32.55 -7.74
N SER A 86 8.86 -33.62 -6.99
CA SER A 86 8.81 -33.64 -5.53
C SER A 86 10.17 -34.02 -4.94
N GLY A 87 10.41 -33.52 -3.73
CA GLY A 87 11.68 -33.70 -3.02
C GLY A 87 12.68 -32.56 -3.25
N PRO A 88 13.87 -32.66 -2.62
CA PRO A 88 14.90 -31.64 -2.78
C PRO A 88 15.48 -31.64 -4.21
N PRO A 89 15.92 -30.48 -4.71
CA PRO A 89 16.59 -30.37 -6.02
C PRO A 89 18.00 -30.97 -5.97
N SER A 90 18.08 -32.29 -6.04
CA SER A 90 19.33 -33.07 -5.95
C SER A 90 19.60 -33.86 -7.24
N HIS A 91 20.59 -34.75 -7.21
CA HIS A 91 20.93 -35.67 -8.31
C HIS A 91 19.82 -36.71 -8.53
N ASN A 92 19.13 -37.11 -7.47
CA ASN A 92 17.97 -37.99 -7.53
C ASN A 92 16.73 -37.17 -7.16
N ILE A 93 15.69 -37.26 -7.99
CA ILE A 93 14.42 -36.54 -7.82
C ILE A 93 13.25 -37.49 -8.03
N VAL A 94 12.06 -37.09 -7.57
CA VAL A 94 10.83 -37.84 -7.81
C VAL A 94 9.97 -37.04 -8.79
N VAL A 95 9.65 -37.62 -9.94
CA VAL A 95 8.79 -37.00 -10.97
C VAL A 95 7.49 -37.79 -11.06
N ASN A 96 6.36 -37.17 -10.76
CA ASN A 96 5.03 -37.81 -10.73
C ASN A 96 5.03 -39.13 -9.92
N GLY A 97 5.73 -39.16 -8.78
CA GLY A 97 5.85 -40.33 -7.91
C GLY A 97 6.89 -41.38 -8.34
N LYS A 98 7.64 -41.16 -9.42
CA LYS A 98 8.69 -42.07 -9.90
C LYS A 98 10.08 -41.52 -9.61
N GLU A 99 10.96 -42.32 -9.03
CA GLU A 99 12.37 -41.94 -8.84
C GLU A 99 13.10 -41.84 -10.18
N CYS A 100 13.86 -40.75 -10.35
CA CYS A 100 14.57 -40.40 -11.56
C CYS A 100 15.93 -39.77 -11.23
N ILE A 101 16.90 -39.93 -12.13
CA ILE A 101 18.17 -39.18 -12.07
C ILE A 101 17.99 -37.85 -12.81
N ASN A 102 18.38 -36.76 -12.16
CA ASN A 102 18.17 -35.39 -12.63
C ASN A 102 19.32 -34.91 -13.51
N PHE A 103 19.11 -34.94 -14.83
CA PHE A 103 19.98 -34.32 -15.83
C PHE A 103 19.42 -33.00 -16.39
N ALA A 104 18.27 -32.54 -15.89
CA ALA A 104 17.55 -31.39 -16.45
C ALA A 104 17.84 -30.08 -15.71
N SER A 105 18.24 -30.13 -14.43
CA SER A 105 18.48 -28.93 -13.63
C SER A 105 19.89 -28.36 -13.81
N PHE A 106 20.02 -27.04 -13.68
CA PHE A 106 21.31 -26.33 -13.65
C PHE A 106 22.00 -26.39 -12.27
N ASN A 107 21.88 -27.51 -11.54
CA ASN A 107 22.51 -27.69 -10.22
C ASN A 107 23.88 -28.39 -10.30
N PHE A 108 24.76 -27.91 -11.17
CA PHE A 108 26.04 -28.55 -11.48
C PHE A 108 26.94 -28.77 -10.25
N LEU A 109 26.86 -27.90 -9.26
CA LEU A 109 27.67 -27.94 -8.04
C LEU A 109 26.95 -28.60 -6.84
N GLY A 110 25.69 -29.04 -7.01
CA GLY A 110 24.92 -29.64 -5.92
C GLY A 110 24.60 -28.69 -4.76
N LEU A 111 24.61 -27.37 -4.98
CA LEU A 111 24.46 -26.37 -3.92
C LEU A 111 23.01 -26.23 -3.43
N LEU A 112 22.02 -26.52 -4.28
CA LEU A 112 20.61 -26.32 -3.95
C LEU A 112 20.11 -27.22 -2.81
N ASP A 113 20.73 -28.40 -2.63
CA ASP A 113 20.42 -29.33 -1.54
C ASP A 113 21.45 -29.30 -0.40
N ASN A 114 22.43 -28.39 -0.47
CA ASN A 114 23.53 -28.37 0.49
C ASN A 114 23.06 -27.93 1.89
N PRO A 115 23.32 -28.72 2.96
CA PRO A 115 22.83 -28.42 4.30
C PRO A 115 23.42 -27.13 4.88
N ARG A 116 24.67 -26.77 4.52
CA ARG A 116 25.29 -25.51 4.97
C ARG A 116 24.60 -24.30 4.35
N VAL A 117 24.25 -24.38 3.07
CA VAL A 117 23.52 -23.32 2.37
C VAL A 117 22.12 -23.16 2.95
N LYS A 118 21.40 -24.26 3.20
CA LYS A 118 20.08 -24.23 3.85
C LYS A 118 20.14 -23.62 5.25
N ALA A 119 21.15 -23.98 6.05
CA ALA A 119 21.32 -23.42 7.38
C ALA A 119 21.60 -21.90 7.34
N ALA A 120 22.46 -21.45 6.43
CA ALA A 120 22.75 -20.02 6.24
C ALA A 120 21.52 -19.24 5.75
N ALA A 121 20.74 -19.81 4.82
CA ALA A 121 19.49 -19.23 4.34
C ALA A 121 18.46 -19.11 5.48
N LEU A 122 18.30 -20.15 6.30
CA LEU A 122 17.40 -20.13 7.46
C LEU A 122 17.82 -19.09 8.50
N ALA A 123 19.12 -18.98 8.79
CA ALA A 123 19.63 -17.96 9.70
C ALA A 123 19.37 -16.54 9.17
N SER A 124 19.54 -16.33 7.87
CA SER A 124 19.26 -15.06 7.21
C SER A 124 17.78 -14.72 7.27
N LEU A 125 16.89 -15.69 6.99
CA LEU A 125 15.44 -15.49 7.05
C LEU A 125 14.95 -15.19 8.47
N LYS A 126 15.54 -15.83 9.49
CA LYS A 126 15.26 -15.50 10.91
C LYS A 126 15.72 -14.10 11.29
N LYS A 127 16.83 -13.62 10.72
CA LYS A 127 17.39 -12.30 11.02
C LYS A 127 16.66 -11.17 10.27
N TYR A 128 16.36 -11.38 8.98
CA TYR A 128 15.93 -10.31 8.07
C TYR A 128 14.50 -10.46 7.54
N GLY A 129 13.83 -11.59 7.82
CA GLY A 129 12.49 -11.88 7.30
C GLY A 129 12.49 -12.39 5.86
N VAL A 130 11.30 -12.37 5.22
CA VAL A 130 11.05 -12.97 3.90
C VAL A 130 11.29 -11.98 2.75
N GLY A 131 11.02 -10.69 2.98
CA GLY A 131 11.14 -9.66 1.96
C GLY A 131 10.86 -8.26 2.51
N THR A 132 11.34 -7.25 1.81
CA THR A 132 11.32 -5.84 2.24
C THR A 132 10.02 -5.11 1.90
N CYS A 133 9.24 -5.64 0.95
CA CYS A 133 8.06 -5.00 0.37
C CYS A 133 8.30 -3.57 -0.16
N GLY A 134 9.55 -3.23 -0.51
CA GLY A 134 9.92 -1.89 -0.96
C GLY A 134 11.14 -1.88 -1.90
N PRO A 135 11.25 -0.88 -2.78
CA PRO A 135 12.39 -0.76 -3.68
C PRO A 135 13.67 -0.47 -2.88
N ARG A 136 14.82 -0.85 -3.45
CA ARG A 136 16.14 -0.74 -2.79
C ARG A 136 16.41 0.63 -2.16
N GLY A 137 16.02 1.71 -2.85
CA GLY A 137 16.26 3.10 -2.42
C GLY A 137 15.31 3.65 -1.36
N PHE A 138 14.26 2.91 -0.99
CA PHE A 138 13.39 3.23 0.14
C PHE A 138 13.63 2.19 1.25
N TYR A 139 12.67 1.29 1.45
CA TYR A 139 12.68 0.29 2.52
C TYR A 139 13.34 -1.04 2.10
N GLY A 140 14.02 -1.07 0.95
CA GLY A 140 14.60 -2.29 0.39
C GLY A 140 16.01 -2.65 0.87
N THR A 141 16.69 -1.74 1.57
CA THR A 141 18.03 -1.96 2.11
C THR A 141 18.02 -1.69 3.61
N PHE A 142 18.43 -2.67 4.40
CA PHE A 142 18.57 -2.57 5.86
C PHE A 142 20.04 -2.42 6.23
N GLU A 143 20.31 -1.77 7.37
CA GLU A 143 21.63 -1.79 8.03
C GLU A 143 21.79 -3.00 8.97
#